data_AF-A0A3N2N4E0-F1
#
_entry.id   AF-A0A3N2N4E0-F1
#
_cell.length_a   1.000
_cell.length_b   1.000
_cell.length_c   1.000
_cell.angle_alpha   90.00
_cell.angle_beta   90.00
_cell.angle_gamma   90.00
#
_symmetry.space_group_name_H-M   'P 1'
#
loop_
_entity.id
_entity.type
_entity.pdbx_description
1 polymer ?
#
loop_
_entity_poly.entity_id
_entity_poly.type
_entity_poly.pdbx_seq_one_letter_code
_entity_poly.pdbx_strand_id
1 'polypeptide(L)'
;MKDFRKQIEDLRKEITEAIIVLLRKHGLMELEFPDFYTIPNAPDSVYVIFFDDDGDPFECIITKVSVMGNSLYLTAREKHDGYIFRTESQFDLSVRSLIWLNEILLAAQELLEPENEHLKT
;
A
#
# COMPACT_ATOMS: atom_id res chain seq x y z
N MET A 1 -16.48 -21.35 17.49
CA MET A 1 -15.93 -20.11 16.90
C MET A 1 -15.53 -20.43 15.47
N LYS A 2 -15.97 -19.66 14.46
CA LYS A 2 -15.53 -19.88 13.07
C LYS A 2 -14.06 -19.46 12.96
N ASP A 3 -13.25 -20.26 12.28
CA ASP A 3 -11.85 -19.94 11.98
C ASP A 3 -11.79 -19.20 10.64
N PHE A 4 -11.46 -17.91 10.70
CA PHE A 4 -11.36 -17.04 9.52
C PHE A 4 -9.92 -16.88 9.02
N ARG A 5 -8.92 -17.51 9.67
CA ARG A 5 -7.50 -17.29 9.35
C ARG A 5 -7.21 -17.54 7.89
N LYS A 6 -7.67 -18.67 7.34
CA LYS A 6 -7.46 -19.01 5.93
C LYS A 6 -8.09 -17.97 4.99
N GLN A 7 -9.32 -17.54 5.26
CA GLN A 7 -10.01 -16.55 4.42
C GLN A 7 -9.29 -15.19 4.43
N ILE A 8 -8.76 -14.78 5.59
CA ILE A 8 -7.96 -13.55 5.72
C ILE A 8 -6.64 -13.67 4.94
N GLU A 9 -5.96 -14.81 5.02
CA GLU A 9 -4.72 -15.05 4.26
C GLU A 9 -4.99 -15.07 2.75
N ASP A 10 -6.05 -15.76 2.31
CA ASP A 10 -6.42 -15.86 0.90
C ASP A 10 -6.75 -14.47 0.34
N LEU A 11 -7.55 -13.66 1.06
CA LEU A 11 -7.89 -12.30 0.66
C LEU A 11 -6.66 -11.37 0.63
N ARG A 12 -5.74 -11.51 1.59
CA ARG A 12 -4.49 -10.73 1.60
C ARG A 12 -3.67 -11.00 0.34
N LYS A 13 -3.55 -12.28 0.00
CA LYS A 13 -2.81 -12.71 -1.19
C LYS A 13 -3.47 -12.18 -2.45
N GLU A 14 -4.80 -12.24 -2.55
CA GLU A 14 -5.56 -11.72 -3.68
C GLU A 14 -5.32 -10.21 -3.89
N ILE A 15 -5.42 -9.39 -2.85
CA ILE A 15 -5.19 -7.93 -2.97
C ILE A 15 -3.73 -7.64 -3.32
N THR A 16 -2.79 -8.35 -2.70
CA THR A 16 -1.35 -8.20 -3.00
C THR A 16 -1.04 -8.54 -4.46
N GLU A 17 -1.59 -9.66 -4.96
CA GLU A 17 -1.45 -10.06 -6.36
C GLU A 17 -2.10 -9.05 -7.30
N ALA A 18 -3.26 -8.48 -6.94
CA ALA A 18 -3.92 -7.43 -7.73
C ALA A 18 -3.03 -6.18 -7.89
N ILE A 19 -2.39 -5.70 -6.83
CA ILE A 19 -1.44 -4.57 -6.89
C ILE A 19 -0.25 -4.93 -7.80
N ILE A 20 0.34 -6.11 -7.61
CA ILE A 20 1.49 -6.56 -8.41
C ILE A 20 1.11 -6.66 -9.89
N VAL A 21 -0.05 -7.24 -10.22
CA VAL A 21 -0.55 -7.37 -11.59
C VAL A 21 -0.80 -5.99 -12.19
N LEU A 22 -1.40 -5.06 -11.44
CA LEU A 22 -1.62 -3.69 -11.87
C LEU A 22 -0.29 -3.02 -12.25
N LEU A 23 0.71 -3.04 -11.36
CA LEU A 23 2.02 -2.44 -11.65
C LEU A 23 2.68 -3.09 -12.87
N ARG A 24 2.68 -4.43 -12.95
CA ARG A 24 3.27 -5.16 -14.08
C ARG A 24 2.55 -4.91 -15.41
N LYS A 25 1.22 -4.73 -15.40
CA LYS A 25 0.43 -4.37 -16.59
C LYS A 25 0.91 -3.05 -17.19
N HIS A 26 1.32 -2.12 -16.34
CA HIS A 26 1.90 -0.82 -16.72
C HIS A 26 3.43 -0.87 -16.89
N GLY A 27 4.06 -2.05 -16.82
CA GLY A 27 5.51 -2.22 -16.96
C GLY A 27 6.34 -1.72 -15.77
N LEU A 28 5.71 -1.53 -14.61
CA LEU A 28 6.32 -0.97 -13.41
C LEU A 28 6.74 -2.06 -12.42
N MET A 29 7.88 -1.83 -11.77
CA MET A 29 8.30 -2.57 -10.57
C MET A 29 8.18 -1.72 -9.30
N GLU A 30 7.98 -0.42 -9.44
CA GLU A 30 7.74 0.51 -8.35
C GLU A 30 6.78 1.61 -8.80
N LEU A 31 6.02 2.15 -7.85
CA LEU A 31 5.08 3.25 -8.03
C LEU A 31 5.29 4.26 -6.91
N GLU A 32 5.66 5.49 -7.27
CA GLU A 32 5.72 6.61 -6.34
C GLU A 32 4.36 7.31 -6.28
N PHE A 33 3.89 7.57 -5.07
CA PHE A 33 2.66 8.30 -4.83
C PHE A 33 2.97 9.80 -4.74
N PRO A 34 2.20 10.64 -5.45
CA PRO A 34 2.36 12.08 -5.35
C PRO A 34 2.02 12.57 -3.94
N ASP A 35 2.79 13.51 -3.44
CA ASP A 35 2.47 14.16 -2.16
C ASP A 35 1.31 15.13 -2.38
N PHE A 36 0.16 14.85 -1.73
CA PHE A 36 -1.07 15.63 -1.86
C PHE A 36 -0.88 17.11 -1.56
N TYR A 37 0.06 17.46 -0.67
CA TYR A 37 0.34 18.87 -0.36
C TYR A 37 1.11 19.60 -1.46
N THR A 38 1.69 18.85 -2.40
CA THR A 38 2.55 19.39 -3.47
C THR A 38 1.92 19.36 -4.85
N ILE A 39 1.01 18.40 -5.11
CA ILE A 39 0.39 18.22 -6.43
C ILE A 39 -1.12 18.43 -6.34
N PRO A 40 -1.68 19.47 -7.00
CA PRO A 40 -3.13 19.66 -7.10
C PRO A 40 -3.79 18.45 -7.79
N ASN A 41 -4.91 17.97 -7.22
CA ASN A 41 -5.65 16.79 -7.68
C ASN A 41 -4.88 15.45 -7.60
N ALA A 42 -3.89 15.36 -6.71
CA ALA A 42 -3.33 14.06 -6.33
C ALA A 42 -4.41 13.17 -5.68
N PRO A 43 -4.35 11.84 -5.86
CA PRO A 43 -5.17 10.90 -5.09
C PRO A 43 -5.03 11.10 -3.58
N ASP A 44 -6.05 10.65 -2.84
CA ASP A 44 -5.99 10.64 -1.38
C ASP A 44 -4.77 9.82 -0.90
N SER A 45 -4.02 10.39 0.04
CA SER A 45 -2.84 9.72 0.62
C SER A 45 -3.24 8.51 1.46
N VAL A 46 -2.48 7.42 1.34
CA VAL A 46 -2.70 6.23 2.18
C VAL A 46 -1.91 6.37 3.48
N TYR A 47 -2.63 6.30 4.60
CA TYR A 47 -2.06 6.39 5.95
C TYR A 47 -1.92 5.00 6.57
N VAL A 48 -0.74 4.72 7.13
CA VAL A 48 -0.44 3.45 7.79
C VAL A 48 0.27 3.71 9.11
N ILE A 49 0.21 2.72 10.01
CA ILE A 49 1.04 2.71 11.22
C ILE A 49 2.23 1.79 10.98
N PHE A 50 3.44 2.36 11.04
CA PHE A 50 4.67 1.59 11.18
C PHE A 50 5.01 1.43 12.65
N PHE A 51 5.68 0.34 12.97
CA PHE A 51 6.25 0.10 14.28
C PHE A 51 7.77 0.04 14.08
N ASP A 52 8.51 0.74 14.94
CA ASP A 52 9.96 0.58 14.97
C ASP A 52 10.38 -0.69 15.72
N ASP A 53 11.68 -0.87 15.91
CA ASP A 53 12.27 -2.04 16.58
C ASP A 53 11.87 -2.13 18.07
N ASP A 54 11.55 -0.99 18.70
CA ASP A 54 11.07 -0.91 20.08
C ASP A 54 9.55 -1.12 20.19
N GLY A 55 8.86 -1.19 19.05
CA GLY A 55 7.41 -1.37 18.95
C GLY A 55 6.62 -0.08 19.16
N ASP A 56 7.25 1.09 18.99
CA ASP A 56 6.59 2.38 19.04
C ASP A 56 5.86 2.67 17.72
N PRO A 57 4.59 3.12 17.76
CA PRO A 57 3.80 3.36 16.56
C PRO A 57 4.06 4.73 15.94
N PHE A 58 4.20 4.78 14.62
CA PHE A 58 4.39 5.99 13.84
C PHE A 58 3.32 6.13 12.75
N GLU A 59 2.60 7.27 12.75
CA GLU A 59 1.66 7.61 11.68
C GLU A 59 2.44 8.03 10.43
N CYS A 60 2.32 7.24 9.38
CA CYS A 60 3.09 7.42 8.16
C CYS A 60 2.18 7.51 6.93
N ILE A 61 2.63 8.25 5.93
CA ILE A 61 2.02 8.33 4.61
C ILE A 61 2.82 7.46 3.64
N ILE A 62 2.16 6.56 2.91
CA ILE A 62 2.81 5.78 1.85
C ILE A 62 3.30 6.72 0.75
N THR A 63 4.59 6.64 0.44
CA THR A 63 5.24 7.42 -0.62
C THR A 63 5.64 6.56 -1.80
N LYS A 64 5.87 5.26 -1.58
CA LYS A 64 6.23 4.33 -2.65
C LYS A 64 5.79 2.91 -2.34
N VAL A 65 5.39 2.20 -3.37
CA VAL A 65 5.23 0.74 -3.38
C VAL A 65 6.27 0.14 -4.34
N SER A 66 6.90 -0.94 -3.94
CA SER A 66 7.87 -1.68 -4.76
C SER A 66 7.53 -3.17 -4.79
N VAL A 67 7.74 -3.80 -5.93
CA VAL A 67 7.53 -5.23 -6.16
C VAL A 67 8.90 -5.91 -6.28
N MET A 68 9.15 -6.91 -5.43
CA MET A 68 10.33 -7.78 -5.57
C MET A 68 9.86 -9.24 -5.58
N GLY A 69 10.04 -9.92 -6.71
CA GLY A 69 9.46 -11.24 -6.91
C GLY A 69 7.94 -11.19 -6.83
N ASN A 70 7.36 -11.89 -5.85
CA ASN A 70 5.92 -11.95 -5.59
C ASN A 70 5.51 -11.23 -4.29
N SER A 71 6.38 -10.38 -3.75
CA SER A 71 6.16 -9.66 -2.50
C SER A 71 6.11 -8.15 -2.74
N LEU A 72 5.29 -7.46 -1.96
CA LEU A 72 5.19 -6.01 -1.92
C LEU A 72 6.04 -5.46 -0.78
N TYR A 73 6.67 -4.32 -1.04
CA TYR A 73 7.44 -3.54 -0.08
C TYR A 73 6.96 -2.09 -0.13
N LEU A 74 6.88 -1.46 1.03
CA LEU A 74 6.37 -0.09 1.19
C LEU A 74 7.49 0.81 1.66
N THR A 75 7.49 2.04 1.15
CA THR A 75 8.23 3.17 1.73
C THR A 75 7.21 4.20 2.20
N ALA A 76 7.31 4.60 3.46
CA ALA A 76 6.41 5.55 4.07
C ALA A 76 7.20 6.68 4.73
N ARG A 77 6.62 7.88 4.74
CA ARG A 77 7.17 9.04 5.42
C ARG A 77 6.33 9.31 6.67
N GLU A 78 6.98 9.39 7.81
CA GLU A 78 6.37 9.80 9.07
C GLU A 78 5.96 11.27 8.99
N LYS A 79 4.79 11.58 9.56
CA LYS A 79 4.08 12.85 9.36
C LYS A 79 4.70 14.05 10.07
N HIS A 80 5.35 13.85 11.23
CA HIS A 80 5.81 14.93 12.09
C HIS A 80 7.26 15.33 11.79
N ASP A 81 8.16 14.36 11.83
CA ASP A 81 9.61 14.55 11.73
C ASP A 81 10.16 14.14 10.36
N GLY A 82 9.33 13.51 9.51
CA GLY A 82 9.68 13.17 8.13
C GLY A 82 10.57 11.92 8.01
N TYR A 83 10.70 11.13 9.07
CA TYR A 83 11.44 9.86 9.04
C TYR A 83 10.92 8.94 7.95
N ILE A 84 11.83 8.25 7.27
CA ILE A 84 11.46 7.32 6.21
C ILE A 84 11.50 5.90 6.76
N PHE A 85 10.32 5.29 6.80
CA PHE A 85 10.15 3.88 7.13
C PHE A 85 10.09 3.05 5.86
N ARG A 86 10.65 1.84 5.93
CA ARG A 86 10.58 0.84 4.88
C ARG A 86 10.21 -0.48 5.49
N THR A 87 9.36 -1.23 4.80
CA THR A 87 9.16 -2.64 5.15
C THR A 87 10.45 -3.40 4.88
N GLU A 88 10.85 -4.23 5.83
CA GLU A 88 11.98 -5.13 5.68
C GLU A 88 11.51 -6.55 5.33
N SER A 89 10.25 -6.86 5.62
CA SER A 89 9.69 -8.19 5.49
C SER A 89 8.24 -8.17 5.00
N GLN A 90 7.86 -9.20 4.24
CA GLN A 90 6.45 -9.46 3.90
C GLN A 90 5.57 -9.76 5.13
N PHE A 91 6.19 -9.95 6.30
CA PHE A 91 5.50 -10.18 7.56
C PHE A 91 5.18 -8.89 8.32
N ASP A 92 5.70 -7.74 7.88
CA ASP A 92 5.46 -6.46 8.51
C ASP A 92 3.97 -6.10 8.46
N LEU A 93 3.46 -5.51 9.55
CA LEU A 93 2.02 -5.24 9.67
C LEU A 93 1.50 -4.32 8.56
N SER A 94 2.32 -3.35 8.15
CA SER A 94 1.99 -2.36 7.12
C SER A 94 1.70 -3.00 5.75
N VAL A 95 2.27 -4.17 5.46
CA VAL A 95 1.99 -4.97 4.23
C VAL A 95 1.04 -6.14 4.46
N ARG A 96 0.45 -6.27 5.66
CA ARG A 96 -0.48 -7.35 5.99
C ARG A 96 -1.87 -6.90 6.42
N SER A 97 -2.05 -5.61 6.72
CA SER A 97 -3.38 -5.06 6.93
C SER A 97 -4.18 -5.08 5.63
N LEU A 98 -5.31 -5.79 5.64
CA LEU A 98 -6.21 -5.86 4.48
C LEU A 98 -6.77 -4.48 4.10
N ILE A 99 -7.01 -3.63 5.11
CA ILE A 99 -7.55 -2.28 4.91
C ILE A 99 -6.52 -1.44 4.14
N TRP A 100 -5.28 -1.38 4.63
CA TRP A 100 -4.23 -0.59 4.00
C TRP A 100 -3.82 -1.14 2.64
N LEU A 101 -3.75 -2.46 2.47
CA LEU A 101 -3.51 -3.06 1.15
C LEU A 101 -4.61 -2.67 0.16
N ASN A 102 -5.87 -2.67 0.58
CA ASN A 102 -6.97 -2.25 -0.30
C ASN A 102 -6.89 -0.76 -0.63
N GLU A 103 -6.56 0.10 0.33
CA GLU A 103 -6.34 1.54 0.08
C GLU A 103 -5.19 1.79 -0.89
N ILE A 104 -4.07 1.05 -0.75
CA ILE A 104 -2.94 1.10 -1.70
C ILE A 104 -3.38 0.69 -3.10
N LEU A 105 -4.17 -0.39 -3.22
CA LEU A 105 -4.70 -0.84 -4.50
C LEU A 105 -5.54 0.24 -5.16
N LEU A 106 -6.48 0.84 -4.42
CA LEU A 106 -7.35 1.91 -4.93
C LEU A 106 -6.55 3.14 -5.35
N ALA A 107 -5.61 3.60 -4.54
CA ALA A 107 -4.76 4.74 -4.87
C ALA A 107 -3.88 4.47 -6.10
N ALA A 108 -3.35 3.25 -6.23
CA ALA A 108 -2.56 2.86 -7.41
C ALA A 108 -3.43 2.79 -8.67
N GLN A 109 -4.67 2.31 -8.56
CA GLN A 109 -5.64 2.30 -9.66
C GLN A 109 -6.01 3.71 -10.09
N GLU A 110 -6.30 4.61 -9.15
CA GLU A 110 -6.63 6.01 -9.46
C GLU A 110 -5.48 6.70 -10.19
N LEU A 111 -4.23 6.42 -9.79
CA LEU A 111 -3.05 7.01 -10.39
C LEU A 111 -2.72 6.46 -11.79
N LEU A 112 -2.88 5.15 -11.99
CA LEU A 112 -2.48 4.46 -13.24
C LEU A 112 -3.62 4.29 -14.24
N GLU A 113 -4.86 4.28 -13.77
CA GLU A 113 -6.08 4.02 -14.55
C GLU A 113 -7.23 4.96 -14.14
N PRO A 114 -7.04 6.29 -14.17
CA PRO A 114 -8.03 7.28 -13.69
C PRO A 114 -9.37 7.24 -14.45
N GLU A 115 -9.38 6.71 -15.68
CA GLU A 115 -10.60 6.61 -16.51
C GLU A 115 -11.45 5.36 -16.22
N ASN A 116 -10.98 4.43 -15.38
CA ASN A 116 -11.74 3.22 -14.99
C ASN A 116 -12.77 3.48 -13.88
N GLU A 117 -13.43 4.64 -13.91
CA GLU A 117 -14.49 5.06 -13.00
C GLU A 117 -15.86 4.45 -13.39
N HIS A 118 -15.89 3.17 -13.72
CA HIS A 118 -17.15 2.44 -13.91
C HIS A 118 -17.01 1.06 -13.28
N LEU A 119 -17.24 0.98 -11.97
CA LEU A 119 -17.94 -0.10 -11.25
C LEU A 119 -17.90 0.19 -9.74
N LYS A 120 -18.52 1.30 -9.34
CA LYS A 120 -19.12 1.41 -8.00
C LYS A 120 -20.62 1.18 -8.18
N THR A 121 -21.05 -0.07 -8.02
CA THR A 121 -22.46 -0.47 -7.81
C THR A 121 -22.55 -1.23 -6.51
#